data_AF-A0A662XPP3-F1
#
_entry.id   AF-A0A662XPP3-F1
#
_cell.length_a   1.000
_cell.length_b   1.000
_cell.length_c   1.000
_cell.angle_alpha   90.00
_cell.angle_beta   90.00
_cell.angle_gamma   90.00
#
_symmetry.space_group_name_H-M   'P 1'
#
loop_
_entity.id
_entity.type
_entity.pdbx_description
1 polymer ?
#
loop_
_entity_poly.entity_id
_entity_poly.type
_entity_poly.pdbx_seq_one_letter_code
_entity_poly.pdbx_strand_id
1 'polypeptide(L)'
;MATKTKDDDLAAPPIADDAPPPTQEPSVPVDASEAWPSSEELWRRKAESCEALRVFEEARRAQIDRFQTKDRAYWRQFEEEIRRGQEENARLQRFFSLRVQADLAYAEALRKIRMAVDASQSTASTTGAAASHGGSVASADSLNVQSSVSKALHTLGEVQQQLSEKLVQFTNVVKRDVMARPLDEMAATYSERIAAMLAEGGKLDAMLYQTQQNVVAAFAKYDALFREVEGDRGVDASGVAATASRRQDLWLAEMNYCVNVQKLQQCRVEYVTGMAALFQQYKSMEVWRASVVQTALDTYTRKQKLTYGEMAGAMAEPMASAQVQHKLKVDCALMAI
;
A
#
# COMPACT_ATOMS: atom_id res chain seq x y z
N MET A 1 40.75 -3.85 14.50
CA MET A 1 41.10 -3.66 15.94
C MET A 1 40.31 -4.70 16.72
N ALA A 2 40.85 -5.89 16.93
CA ALA A 2 41.79 -6.24 18.00
C ALA A 2 41.13 -6.24 19.40
N THR A 3 40.59 -7.42 19.74
CA THR A 3 40.49 -8.11 21.04
C THR A 3 40.95 -7.40 22.32
N LYS A 4 40.15 -7.50 23.40
CA LYS A 4 40.67 -7.99 24.70
C LYS A 4 39.57 -8.46 25.66
N THR A 5 39.58 -9.76 25.92
CA THR A 5 39.04 -10.45 27.10
C THR A 5 39.88 -10.11 28.34
N LYS A 6 39.27 -10.17 29.53
CA LYS A 6 39.98 -10.48 30.78
C LYS A 6 39.02 -11.09 31.81
N ASP A 7 39.09 -12.41 31.92
CA ASP A 7 38.83 -13.14 33.16
C ASP A 7 39.96 -12.84 34.15
N ASP A 8 39.66 -12.74 35.44
CA ASP A 8 40.21 -13.63 36.47
C ASP A 8 39.86 -13.18 37.91
N ASP A 9 39.53 -14.22 38.70
CA ASP A 9 39.78 -14.44 40.12
C ASP A 9 38.92 -13.81 41.24
N LEU A 10 38.04 -14.69 41.76
CA LEU A 10 38.11 -15.29 43.12
C LEU A 10 38.72 -14.43 44.23
N ALA A 11 37.85 -13.89 45.10
CA ALA A 11 38.11 -13.81 46.53
C ALA A 11 36.78 -13.80 47.31
N ALA A 12 36.55 -14.84 48.11
CA ALA A 12 35.46 -14.90 49.07
C ALA A 12 35.71 -13.92 50.23
N PRO A 13 34.71 -13.14 50.67
CA PRO A 13 34.80 -12.42 51.94
C PRO A 13 34.45 -13.34 53.13
N PRO A 14 34.97 -13.04 54.33
CA PRO A 14 35.06 -13.96 55.45
C PRO A 14 33.74 -14.16 56.18
N ILE A 15 33.61 -15.37 56.75
CA ILE A 15 32.61 -15.78 57.72
C ILE A 15 32.78 -14.93 58.98
N ALA A 16 31.75 -14.15 59.32
CA ALA A 16 31.59 -13.57 60.65
C ALA A 16 30.50 -14.37 61.38
N ASP A 17 30.97 -15.33 62.17
CA ASP A 17 30.25 -15.88 63.32
C ASP A 17 30.05 -14.76 64.33
N ASP A 18 28.80 -14.31 64.52
CA ASP A 18 28.24 -13.95 65.84
C ASP A 18 26.80 -13.45 65.64
N ALA A 19 25.86 -14.39 65.68
CA ALA A 19 24.45 -14.09 65.95
C ALA A 19 23.96 -15.05 67.05
N PRO A 20 23.39 -14.54 68.16
CA PRO A 20 22.96 -15.37 69.28
C PRO A 20 21.82 -16.32 68.86
N PRO A 21 21.69 -17.50 69.50
CA PRO A 21 20.73 -18.51 69.08
C PRO A 21 19.30 -17.95 69.19
N PRO A 22 18.41 -18.22 68.21
CA PRO A 22 17.01 -17.88 68.37
C PRO A 22 16.44 -18.69 69.54
N THR A 23 15.88 -17.97 70.50
CA THR A 23 15.07 -18.48 71.60
C THR A 23 14.05 -19.48 71.03
N GLN A 24 14.11 -20.74 71.47
CA GLN A 24 13.05 -21.72 71.24
C GLN A 24 11.77 -21.19 71.86
N GLU A 25 10.91 -20.58 71.05
CA GLU A 25 9.51 -20.45 71.38
C GLU A 25 8.90 -21.86 71.44
N PRO A 26 8.10 -22.18 72.48
CA PRO A 26 7.48 -23.49 72.60
C PRO A 26 6.63 -23.74 71.36
N SER A 27 6.87 -24.89 70.73
CA SER A 27 6.11 -25.40 69.60
C SER A 27 4.64 -25.41 70.00
N VAL A 28 3.87 -24.46 69.47
CA VAL A 28 2.42 -24.58 69.47
C VAL A 28 2.14 -25.90 68.75
N PRO A 29 1.41 -26.85 69.36
CA PRO A 29 1.00 -28.03 68.62
C PRO A 29 0.18 -27.53 67.44
N VAL A 30 0.71 -27.69 66.22
CA VAL A 30 -0.09 -27.59 65.01
C VAL A 30 -1.11 -28.71 65.17
N ASP A 31 -2.32 -28.31 65.56
CA ASP A 31 -3.45 -29.19 65.73
C ASP A 31 -3.71 -29.84 64.38
N ALA A 32 -3.21 -31.07 64.23
CA ALA A 32 -3.35 -31.89 63.04
C ALA A 32 -4.79 -32.42 63.00
N SER A 33 -5.72 -31.53 62.69
CA SER A 33 -7.11 -31.83 62.42
C SER A 33 -7.63 -30.90 61.31
N GLU A 34 -6.89 -30.75 60.22
CA GLU A 34 -7.54 -30.45 58.94
C GLU A 34 -8.29 -31.71 58.50
N ALA A 35 -9.52 -31.85 59.01
CA ALA A 35 -10.45 -32.85 58.50
C ALA A 35 -10.57 -32.65 56.99
N TRP A 36 -10.21 -33.68 56.22
CA TRP A 36 -10.34 -33.64 54.77
C TRP A 36 -11.79 -33.25 54.42
N PRO A 37 -12.00 -32.23 53.58
CA PRO A 37 -13.33 -31.75 53.26
C PRO A 37 -14.19 -32.89 52.71
N SER A 38 -15.43 -32.97 53.19
CA SER A 38 -16.36 -34.00 52.74
C SER A 38 -16.56 -33.95 51.22
N SER A 39 -16.88 -35.08 50.59
CA SER A 39 -17.13 -35.10 49.14
C SER A 39 -18.31 -34.20 48.72
N GLU A 40 -19.22 -33.88 49.63
CA GLU A 40 -20.31 -32.94 49.40
C GLU A 40 -19.81 -31.50 49.42
N GLU A 41 -18.93 -31.15 50.35
CA GLU A 41 -18.34 -29.82 50.45
C GLU A 41 -17.40 -29.51 49.27
N LEU A 42 -16.58 -30.48 48.85
CA LEU A 42 -15.76 -30.36 47.64
C LEU A 42 -16.61 -30.12 46.38
N TRP A 43 -17.77 -30.79 46.30
CA TRP A 43 -18.69 -30.58 45.19
C TRP A 43 -19.35 -29.21 45.23
N ARG A 44 -19.80 -28.76 46.41
CA ARG A 44 -20.39 -27.42 46.58
C ARG A 44 -19.43 -26.34 46.11
N ARG A 45 -18.16 -26.42 46.54
CA ARG A 45 -17.09 -25.53 46.06
C ARG A 45 -16.89 -25.61 44.54
N LYS A 46 -16.97 -26.82 43.96
CA LYS A 46 -16.84 -26.98 42.50
C LYS A 46 -18.03 -26.40 41.73
N ALA A 47 -19.25 -26.50 42.27
CA ALA A 47 -20.44 -25.88 41.71
C ALA A 47 -20.38 -24.35 41.78
N GLU A 48 -19.96 -23.79 42.91
CA GLU A 48 -19.69 -22.35 43.05
C GLU A 48 -18.63 -21.86 42.07
N SER A 49 -17.53 -22.60 41.92
CA SER A 49 -16.47 -22.33 40.94
C SER A 49 -17.00 -22.38 39.49
N CYS A 50 -17.88 -23.32 39.16
CA CYS A 50 -18.49 -23.40 37.84
C CYS A 50 -19.39 -22.20 37.55
N GLU A 51 -20.20 -21.78 38.52
CA GLU A 51 -21.05 -20.61 38.36
C GLU A 51 -20.21 -19.33 38.17
N ALA A 52 -19.12 -19.18 38.95
CA ALA A 52 -18.17 -18.11 38.76
C ALA A 52 -17.53 -18.12 37.34
N LEU A 53 -17.21 -19.31 36.81
CA LEU A 53 -16.69 -19.46 35.44
C LEU A 53 -17.72 -19.10 34.37
N ARG A 54 -19.00 -19.43 34.57
CA ARG A 54 -20.10 -19.04 33.67
C ARG A 54 -20.27 -17.52 33.63
N VAL A 55 -20.36 -16.89 34.80
CA VAL A 55 -20.44 -15.42 34.92
C VAL A 55 -19.22 -14.76 34.27
N PHE A 56 -18.02 -15.30 34.49
CA PHE A 56 -16.81 -14.81 33.85
C PHE A 56 -16.86 -14.94 32.32
N GLU A 57 -17.26 -16.09 31.80
CA GLU A 57 -17.35 -16.31 30.34
C GLU A 57 -18.41 -15.40 29.70
N GLU A 58 -19.55 -15.20 30.35
CA GLU A 58 -20.57 -14.27 29.88
C GLU A 58 -20.04 -12.84 29.81
N ALA A 59 -19.34 -12.38 30.85
CA ALA A 59 -18.70 -11.07 30.88
C ALA A 59 -17.61 -10.94 29.80
N ARG A 60 -16.74 -11.95 29.68
CA ARG A 60 -15.69 -12.02 28.66
C ARG A 60 -16.29 -11.92 27.26
N ARG A 61 -17.31 -12.73 26.98
CA ARG A 61 -18.01 -12.77 25.70
C ARG A 61 -18.67 -11.44 25.37
N ALA A 62 -19.41 -10.86 26.32
CA ALA A 62 -20.08 -9.58 26.14
C ALA A 62 -19.11 -8.45 25.79
N GLN A 63 -17.88 -8.51 26.31
CA GLN A 63 -16.83 -7.53 26.01
C GLN A 63 -16.07 -7.86 24.72
N ILE A 64 -15.46 -9.05 24.63
CA ILE A 64 -14.51 -9.41 23.57
C ILE A 64 -15.18 -9.57 22.21
N ASP A 65 -16.35 -10.21 22.13
CA ASP A 65 -17.01 -10.47 20.83
C ASP A 65 -17.35 -9.17 20.10
N ARG A 66 -17.74 -8.13 20.87
CA ARG A 66 -18.03 -6.80 20.33
C ARG A 66 -16.78 -6.13 19.76
N PHE A 67 -15.66 -6.19 20.46
CA PHE A 67 -14.40 -5.63 19.97
C PHE A 67 -13.90 -6.38 18.75
N GLN A 68 -13.91 -7.70 18.78
CA GLN A 68 -13.44 -8.52 17.67
C GLN A 68 -14.24 -8.28 16.38
N THR A 69 -15.56 -8.13 16.48
CA THR A 69 -16.40 -7.80 15.33
C THR A 69 -16.01 -6.45 14.71
N LYS A 70 -15.74 -5.45 15.56
CA LYS A 70 -15.28 -4.13 15.12
C LYS A 70 -13.87 -4.19 14.54
N ASP A 71 -12.94 -4.84 15.21
CA ASP A 71 -11.55 -5.00 14.79
C ASP A 71 -11.48 -5.62 13.39
N ARG A 72 -12.30 -6.66 13.15
CA ARG A 72 -12.40 -7.30 11.84
C ARG A 72 -13.02 -6.40 10.77
N ALA A 73 -14.05 -5.62 11.12
CA ALA A 73 -14.64 -4.66 10.20
C ALA A 73 -13.64 -3.56 9.82
N TYR A 74 -12.89 -3.04 10.79
CA TYR A 74 -11.81 -2.08 10.55
C TYR A 74 -10.72 -2.68 9.66
N TRP A 75 -10.31 -3.92 9.92
CA TRP A 75 -9.31 -4.59 9.08
C TRP A 75 -9.78 -4.69 7.62
N ARG A 76 -11.01 -5.13 7.37
CA ARG A 76 -11.56 -5.19 5.99
C ARG A 76 -11.58 -3.85 5.30
N GLN A 77 -12.05 -2.80 5.99
CA GLN A 77 -12.07 -1.45 5.44
C GLN A 77 -10.65 -0.97 5.11
N PHE A 78 -9.68 -1.31 5.94
CA PHE A 78 -8.28 -0.99 5.70
C PHE A 78 -7.68 -1.77 4.53
N GLU A 79 -8.02 -3.04 4.36
CA GLU A 79 -7.63 -3.82 3.18
C GLU A 79 -8.15 -3.19 1.88
N GLU A 80 -9.39 -2.69 1.89
CA GLU A 80 -9.99 -1.98 0.75
C GLU A 80 -9.23 -0.67 0.44
N GLU A 81 -8.94 0.14 1.45
CA GLU A 81 -8.23 1.40 1.28
C GLU A 81 -6.80 1.18 0.74
N ILE A 82 -6.11 0.16 1.25
CA ILE A 82 -4.80 -0.25 0.75
C ILE A 82 -4.85 -0.65 -0.74
N ARG A 83 -5.84 -1.46 -1.13
CA ARG A 83 -5.98 -1.90 -2.52
C ARG A 83 -6.29 -0.73 -3.44
N ARG A 84 -7.11 0.21 -2.99
CA ARG A 84 -7.39 1.45 -3.72
C ARG A 84 -6.11 2.23 -4.03
N GLY A 85 -5.17 2.33 -3.10
CA GLY A 85 -3.87 2.98 -3.36
C GLY A 85 -3.08 2.33 -4.50
N GLN A 86 -3.13 1.00 -4.62
CA GLN A 86 -2.51 0.27 -5.73
C GLN A 86 -3.22 0.56 -7.08
N GLU A 87 -4.55 0.60 -7.07
CA GLU A 87 -5.35 0.91 -8.26
C GLU A 87 -5.08 2.34 -8.75
N GLU A 88 -4.96 3.31 -7.84
CA GLU A 88 -4.63 4.69 -8.16
C GLU A 88 -3.24 4.81 -8.83
N ASN A 89 -2.25 4.09 -8.31
CA ASN A 89 -0.91 4.05 -8.91
C ASN A 89 -0.95 3.45 -10.32
N ALA A 90 -1.64 2.32 -10.51
CA ALA A 90 -1.80 1.68 -11.82
C ALA A 90 -2.52 2.60 -12.82
N ARG A 91 -3.56 3.31 -12.37
CA ARG A 91 -4.27 4.30 -13.18
C ARG A 91 -3.35 5.43 -13.63
N LEU A 92 -2.48 5.92 -12.74
CA LEU A 92 -1.52 6.99 -13.05
C LEU A 92 -0.45 6.53 -14.04
N GLN A 93 0.11 5.34 -13.87
CA GLN A 93 1.06 4.73 -14.82
C GLN A 93 0.43 4.55 -16.20
N ARG A 94 -0.82 4.07 -16.24
CA ARG A 94 -1.57 3.92 -17.49
C ARG A 94 -1.82 5.26 -18.17
N PHE A 95 -2.18 6.30 -17.42
CA PHE A 95 -2.36 7.64 -17.94
C PHE A 95 -1.09 8.15 -18.64
N PHE A 96 0.08 8.06 -17.99
CA PHE A 96 1.32 8.54 -18.57
C PHE A 96 1.78 7.70 -19.77
N SER A 97 1.54 6.39 -19.73
CA SER A 97 1.81 5.51 -20.88
C SER A 97 1.01 5.94 -22.11
N LEU A 98 -0.30 6.18 -21.96
CA LEU A 98 -1.16 6.66 -23.03
C LEU A 98 -0.78 8.07 -23.48
N ARG A 99 -0.42 8.96 -22.55
CA ARG A 99 0.00 10.32 -22.87
C ARG A 99 1.24 10.35 -23.75
N VAL A 100 2.25 9.57 -23.38
CA VAL A 100 3.50 9.44 -24.13
C VAL A 100 3.24 8.85 -25.53
N GLN A 101 2.37 7.84 -25.64
CA GLN A 101 1.97 7.28 -26.94
C GLN A 101 1.30 8.33 -27.84
N ALA A 102 0.40 9.14 -27.28
CA ALA A 102 -0.28 10.20 -28.01
C ALA A 102 0.70 11.28 -28.52
N ASP A 103 1.64 11.72 -27.68
CA ASP A 103 2.65 12.72 -28.07
C ASP A 103 3.60 12.17 -29.15
N LEU A 104 3.96 10.88 -29.10
CA LEU A 104 4.75 10.22 -30.15
C LEU A 104 3.98 10.10 -31.47
N ALA A 105 2.72 9.68 -31.43
CA ALA A 105 1.87 9.59 -32.62
C ALA A 105 1.66 10.98 -33.26
N TYR A 106 1.53 12.03 -32.45
CA TYR A 106 1.46 13.40 -32.94
C TYR A 106 2.77 13.85 -33.61
N ALA A 107 3.93 13.55 -33.01
CA ALA A 107 5.22 13.83 -33.62
C ALA A 107 5.39 13.10 -34.97
N GLU A 108 4.95 11.86 -35.08
CA GLU A 108 4.96 11.12 -36.35
C GLU A 108 4.02 11.72 -37.40
N ALA A 109 2.83 12.17 -37.01
CA ALA A 109 1.91 12.86 -37.90
C ALA A 109 2.54 14.15 -38.47
N LEU A 110 3.24 14.93 -37.63
CA LEU A 110 3.98 16.12 -38.08
C LEU A 110 5.05 15.76 -39.12
N ARG A 111 5.80 14.66 -38.94
CA ARG A 111 6.79 14.22 -39.95
C ARG A 111 6.13 13.82 -41.26
N LYS A 112 5.02 13.09 -41.21
CA LYS A 112 4.26 12.69 -42.42
C LYS A 112 3.74 13.88 -43.21
N ILE A 113 3.23 14.90 -42.53
CA ILE A 113 2.77 16.14 -43.18
C ILE A 113 3.95 16.83 -43.88
N ARG A 114 5.13 16.93 -43.25
CA ARG A 114 6.32 17.52 -43.89
C ARG A 114 6.71 16.77 -45.16
N MET A 115 6.74 15.44 -45.12
CA MET A 115 7.03 14.63 -46.32
C MET A 115 6.04 14.89 -47.46
N ALA A 116 4.75 15.07 -47.17
CA ALA A 116 3.74 15.38 -48.18
C ALA A 116 3.94 16.78 -48.80
N VAL A 117 4.36 17.77 -47.98
CA VAL A 117 4.70 19.13 -48.46
C VAL A 117 5.93 19.09 -49.36
N ASP A 118 6.99 18.37 -48.97
CA ASP A 118 8.23 18.25 -49.75
C ASP A 118 8.02 17.51 -51.08
N ALA A 119 7.19 16.46 -51.07
CA ALA A 119 6.79 15.75 -52.29
C ALA A 119 6.08 16.69 -53.27
N SER A 120 5.17 17.54 -52.78
CA SER A 120 4.40 18.48 -53.61
C SER A 120 5.27 19.57 -54.25
N GLN A 121 6.32 20.05 -53.55
CA GLN A 121 7.28 21.02 -54.10
C GLN A 121 8.18 20.40 -55.18
N SER A 122 8.52 19.12 -55.03
CA SER A 122 9.35 18.39 -55.99
C SER A 122 8.64 18.17 -57.33
N THR A 123 7.32 17.90 -57.31
CA THR A 123 6.53 17.73 -58.54
C THR A 123 6.31 19.05 -59.30
N ALA A 124 6.18 20.17 -58.57
CA ALA A 124 5.97 21.50 -59.15
C ALA A 124 7.23 22.05 -59.85
N SER A 125 8.42 21.69 -59.37
CA SER A 125 9.69 22.13 -59.97
C SER A 125 10.02 21.38 -61.27
N THR A 126 9.53 20.15 -61.46
CA THR A 126 9.72 19.37 -62.69
C THR A 126 8.80 19.77 -63.86
N THR A 127 7.61 20.32 -63.59
CA THR A 127 6.65 20.72 -64.66
C THR A 127 6.89 22.15 -65.18
N GLY A 128 7.59 23.00 -64.43
CA GLY A 128 7.92 24.37 -64.84
C GLY A 128 9.12 24.51 -65.80
N ALA A 129 9.96 23.48 -65.93
CA ALA A 129 11.16 23.54 -66.77
C ALA A 129 10.90 23.36 -68.29
N ALA A 130 9.69 22.96 -68.68
CA ALA A 130 9.37 22.70 -70.09
C ALA A 130 8.77 23.91 -70.84
N ALA A 131 8.52 25.05 -70.17
CA ALA A 131 7.80 26.17 -70.77
C ALA A 131 8.34 27.55 -70.31
N SER A 132 9.52 27.96 -70.75
CA SER A 132 9.89 29.39 -70.72
C SER A 132 10.92 29.77 -71.80
N HIS A 133 10.42 30.14 -72.98
CA HIS A 133 11.09 31.08 -73.89
C HIS A 133 10.06 32.16 -74.24
N GLY A 134 10.20 33.34 -73.65
CA GLY A 134 9.34 34.50 -73.93
C GLY A 134 9.26 35.44 -72.74
N GLY A 135 10.01 36.55 -72.80
CA GLY A 135 10.08 37.54 -71.73
C GLY A 135 8.76 38.26 -71.46
N SER A 136 8.42 38.40 -70.19
CA SER A 136 7.39 39.32 -69.69
C SER A 136 7.81 39.81 -68.30
N VAL A 137 7.88 41.13 -68.13
CA VAL A 137 8.28 41.79 -66.87
C VAL A 137 7.22 41.58 -65.76
N ALA A 138 5.99 41.17 -66.10
CA ALA A 138 4.98 40.72 -65.15
C ALA A 138 5.27 39.32 -64.57
N SER A 139 6.19 38.56 -65.18
CA SER A 139 6.60 37.24 -64.70
C SER A 139 7.53 37.32 -63.49
N ALA A 140 8.34 38.39 -63.38
CA ALA A 140 9.29 38.57 -62.29
C ALA A 140 8.60 38.65 -60.93
N ASP A 141 7.50 39.40 -60.81
CA ASP A 141 6.70 39.45 -59.57
C ASP A 141 5.99 38.14 -59.27
N SER A 142 5.49 37.41 -60.29
CA SER A 142 4.86 36.09 -60.08
C SER A 142 5.87 35.04 -59.58
N LEU A 143 7.10 35.06 -60.09
CA LEU A 143 8.20 34.19 -59.70
C LEU A 143 8.77 34.60 -58.33
N ASN A 144 8.78 35.89 -58.01
CA ASN A 144 9.22 36.40 -56.70
C ASN A 144 8.18 36.09 -55.60
N VAL A 145 6.88 36.16 -55.91
CA VAL A 145 5.80 35.72 -55.03
C VAL A 145 5.83 34.20 -54.85
N GLN A 146 6.02 33.41 -55.91
CA GLN A 146 6.20 31.95 -55.78
C GLN A 146 7.45 31.57 -54.98
N SER A 147 8.56 32.29 -55.16
CA SER A 147 9.81 32.13 -54.40
C SER A 147 9.62 32.44 -52.91
N SER A 148 8.95 33.55 -52.58
CA SER A 148 8.68 33.94 -51.19
C SER A 148 7.72 32.98 -50.48
N VAL A 149 6.68 32.50 -51.16
CA VAL A 149 5.75 31.48 -50.62
C VAL A 149 6.48 30.14 -50.43
N SER A 150 7.32 29.74 -51.38
CA SER A 150 8.16 28.54 -51.25
C SER A 150 9.12 28.65 -50.07
N LYS A 151 9.71 29.81 -49.84
CA LYS A 151 10.57 30.09 -48.68
C LYS A 151 9.80 30.01 -47.37
N ALA A 152 8.62 30.61 -47.29
CA ALA A 152 7.76 30.56 -46.11
C ALA A 152 7.30 29.13 -45.79
N LEU A 153 6.91 28.35 -46.80
CA LEU A 153 6.57 26.93 -46.65
C LEU A 153 7.77 26.08 -46.21
N HIS A 154 8.95 26.37 -46.74
CA HIS A 154 10.18 25.71 -46.31
C HIS A 154 10.46 25.96 -44.83
N THR A 155 10.48 27.23 -44.40
CA THR A 155 10.70 27.63 -43.01
C THR A 155 9.63 27.06 -42.06
N LEU A 156 8.36 27.08 -42.48
CA LEU A 156 7.28 26.48 -41.70
C LEU A 156 7.53 24.98 -41.46
N GLY A 157 7.96 24.25 -42.49
CA GLY A 157 8.20 22.84 -42.32
C GLY A 157 9.52 22.50 -41.60
N GLU A 158 10.53 23.38 -41.60
CA GLU A 158 11.67 23.27 -40.69
C GLU A 158 11.24 23.40 -39.23
N VAL A 159 10.40 24.41 -38.92
CA VAL A 159 9.82 24.58 -37.58
C VAL A 159 8.96 23.38 -37.20
N GLN A 160 8.18 22.83 -38.14
CA GLN A 160 7.39 21.62 -37.91
C GLN A 160 8.27 20.39 -37.60
N GLN A 161 9.39 20.23 -38.30
CA GLN A 161 10.35 19.18 -38.03
C GLN A 161 10.94 19.34 -36.61
N GLN A 162 11.36 20.54 -36.24
CA GLN A 162 11.84 20.87 -34.90
C GLN A 162 10.79 20.58 -33.81
N LEU A 163 9.51 20.90 -34.05
CA LEU A 163 8.41 20.57 -33.14
C LEU A 163 8.31 19.05 -32.93
N SER A 164 8.39 18.26 -34.00
CA SER A 164 8.34 16.80 -33.92
C SER A 164 9.49 16.22 -33.09
N GLU A 165 10.70 16.78 -33.24
CA GLU A 165 11.88 16.36 -32.49
C GLU A 165 11.77 16.76 -31.02
N LYS A 166 11.31 17.98 -30.74
CA LYS A 166 11.07 18.48 -29.39
C LYS A 166 10.01 17.67 -28.66
N LEU A 167 8.95 17.24 -29.33
CA LEU A 167 7.95 16.31 -28.76
C LEU A 167 8.58 14.97 -28.38
N VAL A 168 9.40 14.38 -29.26
CA VAL A 168 10.10 13.13 -28.94
C VAL A 168 11.05 13.31 -27.76
N GLN A 169 11.84 14.40 -27.72
CA GLN A 169 12.70 14.73 -26.60
C GLN A 169 11.91 14.88 -25.29
N PHE A 170 10.77 15.59 -25.32
CA PHE A 170 9.88 15.73 -24.17
C PHE A 170 9.35 14.37 -23.70
N THR A 171 8.90 13.50 -24.60
CA THR A 171 8.43 12.16 -24.21
C THR A 171 9.53 11.32 -23.57
N ASN A 172 10.78 11.42 -24.04
CA ASN A 172 11.91 10.74 -23.42
C ASN A 172 12.20 11.27 -22.01
N VAL A 173 12.11 12.60 -21.82
CA VAL A 173 12.21 13.23 -20.50
C VAL A 173 11.08 12.77 -19.58
N VAL A 174 9.84 12.71 -20.06
CA VAL A 174 8.70 12.21 -19.26
C VAL A 174 8.89 10.75 -18.88
N LYS A 175 9.29 9.89 -19.82
CA LYS A 175 9.59 8.48 -19.53
C LYS A 175 10.63 8.32 -18.43
N ARG A 176 11.70 9.14 -18.45
CA ARG A 176 12.80 9.04 -17.48
C ARG A 176 12.49 9.71 -16.13
N ASP A 177 12.03 10.96 -16.17
CA ASP A 177 11.95 11.86 -15.02
C ASP A 177 10.58 11.84 -14.34
N VAL A 178 9.58 11.18 -14.93
CA VAL A 178 8.21 11.06 -14.39
C VAL A 178 7.82 9.60 -14.24
N MET A 179 8.02 8.76 -15.27
CA MET A 179 7.56 7.37 -15.22
C MET A 179 8.57 6.42 -14.57
N ALA A 180 9.66 6.09 -15.27
CA ALA A 180 10.51 4.95 -14.95
C ALA A 180 11.11 4.97 -13.55
N ARG A 181 11.59 6.14 -13.09
CA ARG A 181 12.15 6.29 -11.75
C ARG A 181 11.08 6.64 -10.71
N PRO A 182 10.33 7.75 -10.84
CA PRO A 182 9.44 8.16 -9.76
C PRO A 182 8.22 7.27 -9.62
N LEU A 183 7.50 6.99 -10.70
CA LEU A 183 6.21 6.31 -10.60
C LEU A 183 6.33 4.80 -10.64
N ASP A 184 7.20 4.24 -11.48
CA ASP A 184 7.31 2.79 -11.64
C ASP A 184 8.05 2.14 -10.46
N GLU A 185 9.18 2.70 -10.01
CA GLU A 185 9.87 2.21 -8.80
C GLU A 185 9.00 2.38 -7.55
N MET A 186 8.25 3.50 -7.48
CA MET A 186 7.33 3.74 -6.36
C MET A 186 6.18 2.74 -6.34
N ALA A 187 5.53 2.51 -7.48
CA ALA A 187 4.43 1.53 -7.59
C ALA A 187 4.90 0.11 -7.27
N ALA A 188 6.09 -0.30 -7.74
CA ALA A 188 6.66 -1.60 -7.44
C ALA A 188 6.93 -1.78 -5.94
N THR A 189 7.63 -0.82 -5.33
CA THR A 189 7.94 -0.84 -3.89
C THR A 189 6.66 -0.78 -3.04
N TYR A 190 5.70 0.06 -3.43
CA TYR A 190 4.41 0.15 -2.76
C TYR A 190 3.68 -1.19 -2.81
N SER A 191 3.61 -1.83 -3.98
CA SER A 191 2.94 -3.12 -4.14
C SER A 191 3.58 -4.23 -3.30
N GLU A 192 4.91 -4.30 -3.24
CA GLU A 192 5.62 -5.28 -2.42
C GLU A 192 5.32 -5.09 -0.93
N ARG A 193 5.44 -3.84 -0.44
CA ARG A 193 5.21 -3.51 0.97
C ARG A 193 3.76 -3.74 1.40
N ILE A 194 2.81 -3.38 0.53
CA ILE A 194 1.39 -3.62 0.74
C ILE A 194 1.10 -5.13 0.79
N ALA A 195 1.64 -5.92 -0.12
CA ALA A 195 1.42 -7.37 -0.12
C ALA A 195 1.90 -8.01 1.19
N ALA A 196 3.07 -7.60 1.70
CA ALA A 196 3.58 -8.05 2.99
C ALA A 196 2.68 -7.63 4.17
N MET A 197 2.18 -6.39 4.16
CA MET A 197 1.27 -5.91 5.21
C MET A 197 -0.08 -6.63 5.20
N LEU A 198 -0.66 -6.88 4.02
CA LEU A 198 -1.90 -7.65 3.89
C LEU A 198 -1.73 -9.08 4.38
N ALA A 199 -0.60 -9.71 4.06
CA ALA A 199 -0.30 -11.07 4.53
C ALA A 199 -0.17 -11.12 6.07
N GLU A 200 0.58 -10.19 6.68
CA GLU A 200 0.76 -10.18 8.13
C GLU A 200 -0.53 -9.80 8.87
N GLY A 201 -1.27 -8.78 8.41
CA GLY A 201 -2.54 -8.41 9.04
C GLY A 201 -3.61 -9.50 8.90
N GLY A 202 -3.67 -10.18 7.75
CA GLY A 202 -4.55 -11.33 7.55
C GLY A 202 -4.21 -12.51 8.47
N LYS A 203 -2.91 -12.74 8.71
CA LYS A 203 -2.44 -13.74 9.68
C LYS A 203 -2.85 -13.37 11.11
N LEU A 204 -2.68 -12.11 11.52
CA LEU A 204 -3.09 -11.63 12.84
C LEU A 204 -4.61 -11.77 13.05
N ASP A 205 -5.44 -11.37 12.08
CA ASP A 205 -6.91 -11.53 12.14
C ASP A 205 -7.30 -13.01 12.25
N ALA A 206 -6.71 -13.87 11.43
CA ALA A 206 -6.97 -15.31 11.45
C ALA A 206 -6.59 -15.95 12.80
N MET A 207 -5.42 -15.60 13.35
CA MET A 207 -4.96 -16.10 14.65
C MET A 207 -5.88 -15.66 15.79
N LEU A 208 -6.31 -14.39 15.81
CA LEU A 208 -7.24 -13.89 16.83
C LEU A 208 -8.59 -14.59 16.73
N TYR A 209 -9.12 -14.76 15.51
CA TYR A 209 -10.36 -15.49 15.26
C TYR A 209 -10.27 -16.95 15.74
N GLN A 210 -9.21 -17.66 15.36
CA GLN A 210 -9.02 -19.05 15.76
C GLN A 210 -8.88 -19.20 17.28
N THR A 211 -8.12 -18.32 17.92
CA THR A 211 -7.90 -18.38 19.38
C THR A 211 -9.20 -18.11 20.14
N GLN A 212 -10.06 -17.20 19.65
CA GLN A 212 -11.41 -17.01 20.19
C GLN A 212 -12.26 -18.29 20.08
N GLN A 213 -12.27 -18.93 18.91
CA GLN A 213 -13.02 -20.18 18.70
C GLN A 213 -12.55 -21.29 19.66
N ASN A 214 -11.25 -21.37 19.90
CA ASN A 214 -10.69 -22.33 20.86
C ASN A 214 -11.20 -22.09 22.30
N VAL A 215 -11.34 -20.84 22.73
CA VAL A 215 -11.93 -20.49 24.04
C VAL A 215 -13.38 -20.94 24.12
N VAL A 216 -14.19 -20.60 23.10
CA VAL A 216 -15.62 -20.97 23.05
C VAL A 216 -15.79 -22.48 23.07
N ALA A 217 -14.99 -23.22 22.29
CA ALA A 217 -15.03 -24.68 22.24
C ALA A 217 -14.57 -25.31 23.57
N ALA A 218 -13.50 -24.79 24.17
CA ALA A 218 -13.00 -25.27 25.46
C ALA A 218 -14.03 -25.06 26.59
N PHE A 219 -14.69 -23.89 26.62
CA PHE A 219 -15.74 -23.60 27.58
C PHE A 219 -16.96 -24.50 27.38
N ALA A 220 -17.43 -24.67 26.13
CA ALA A 220 -18.54 -25.56 25.83
C ALA A 220 -18.29 -27.01 26.27
N LYS A 221 -17.05 -27.51 26.07
CA LYS A 221 -16.63 -28.83 26.55
C LYS A 221 -16.64 -28.92 28.09
N TYR A 222 -16.09 -27.90 28.76
CA TYR A 222 -16.10 -27.84 30.23
C TYR A 222 -17.53 -27.83 30.78
N ASP A 223 -18.40 -26.98 30.25
CA ASP A 223 -19.79 -26.81 30.70
C ASP A 223 -20.65 -28.05 30.41
N ALA A 224 -20.41 -28.75 29.29
CA ALA A 224 -21.05 -30.05 29.02
C ALA A 224 -20.63 -31.13 30.03
N LEU A 225 -19.33 -31.30 30.26
CA LEU A 225 -18.81 -32.26 31.25
C LEU A 225 -19.31 -31.94 32.67
N PHE A 226 -19.41 -30.67 33.02
CA PHE A 226 -19.96 -30.26 34.31
C PHE A 226 -21.43 -30.69 34.48
N ARG A 227 -22.27 -30.47 33.45
CA ARG A 227 -23.68 -30.90 33.45
C ARG A 227 -23.84 -32.42 33.51
N GLU A 228 -22.97 -33.17 32.84
CA GLU A 228 -22.96 -34.64 32.92
C GLU A 228 -22.69 -35.12 34.36
N VAL A 229 -21.66 -34.58 35.00
CA VAL A 229 -21.30 -34.91 36.40
C VAL A 229 -22.40 -34.48 37.38
N GLU A 230 -23.09 -33.38 37.11
CA GLU A 230 -24.25 -32.92 37.89
C GLU A 230 -25.48 -33.85 37.71
N GLY A 231 -25.74 -34.32 36.49
CA GLY A 231 -26.82 -35.25 36.19
C GLY A 231 -26.63 -36.66 36.77
N ASP A 232 -25.39 -37.17 36.77
CA ASP A 232 -25.07 -38.48 37.33
C ASP A 232 -25.25 -38.56 38.86
N ARG A 233 -25.20 -37.41 39.56
CA ARG A 233 -25.50 -37.36 41.00
C ARG A 233 -26.96 -37.67 41.34
N GLY A 234 -27.87 -37.60 40.36
CA GLY A 234 -29.27 -37.99 40.52
C GLY A 234 -29.53 -39.47 40.25
N VAL A 235 -28.54 -40.22 39.76
CA VAL A 235 -28.69 -41.63 39.35
C VAL A 235 -27.60 -42.47 40.02
N ASP A 236 -27.92 -43.00 41.21
CA ASP A 236 -27.09 -43.96 41.95
C ASP A 236 -26.89 -45.27 41.15
N ALA A 237 -25.99 -45.32 40.16
CA ALA A 237 -25.76 -46.56 39.41
C ALA A 237 -24.40 -46.75 38.72
N SER A 238 -23.47 -45.79 38.72
CA SER A 238 -22.15 -46.01 38.09
C SER A 238 -21.01 -45.99 39.11
N GLY A 239 -20.23 -47.08 39.14
CA GLY A 239 -19.24 -47.35 40.17
C GLY A 239 -18.17 -46.25 40.36
N VAL A 240 -17.58 -46.24 41.56
CA VAL A 240 -16.60 -45.25 42.07
C VAL A 240 -15.47 -44.90 41.08
N ALA A 241 -15.05 -45.84 40.24
CA ALA A 241 -13.99 -45.63 39.24
C ALA A 241 -14.45 -44.73 38.06
N ALA A 242 -15.69 -44.88 37.59
CA ALA A 242 -16.25 -44.05 36.52
C ALA A 242 -16.45 -42.60 37.00
N THR A 243 -16.86 -42.42 38.26
CA THR A 243 -17.00 -41.10 38.88
C THR A 243 -15.65 -40.42 39.14
N ALA A 244 -14.59 -41.17 39.45
CA ALA A 244 -13.24 -40.61 39.61
C ALA A 244 -12.65 -40.14 38.26
N SER A 245 -12.78 -40.94 37.19
CA SER A 245 -12.35 -40.55 35.84
C SER A 245 -13.05 -39.28 35.34
N ARG A 246 -14.38 -39.20 35.50
CA ARG A 246 -15.16 -38.01 35.09
C ARG A 246 -14.76 -36.74 35.84
N ARG A 247 -14.41 -36.83 37.13
CA ARG A 247 -13.87 -35.69 37.90
C ARG A 247 -12.51 -35.23 37.37
N GLN A 248 -11.65 -36.17 36.99
CA GLN A 248 -10.35 -35.86 36.38
C GLN A 248 -10.52 -35.18 35.02
N ASP A 249 -11.45 -35.68 34.19
CA ASP A 249 -11.77 -35.08 32.89
C ASP A 249 -12.34 -33.66 33.01
N LEU A 250 -13.17 -33.41 34.03
CA LEU A 250 -13.71 -32.08 34.33
C LEU A 250 -12.60 -31.09 34.72
N TRP A 251 -11.66 -31.49 35.57
CA TRP A 251 -10.51 -30.65 35.95
C TRP A 251 -9.60 -30.35 34.76
N LEU A 252 -9.34 -31.36 33.92
CA LEU A 252 -8.55 -31.16 32.69
C LEU A 252 -9.26 -30.20 31.72
N ALA A 253 -10.59 -30.29 31.60
CA ALA A 253 -11.37 -29.39 30.75
C ALA A 253 -11.36 -27.94 31.27
N GLU A 254 -11.46 -27.74 32.59
CA GLU A 254 -11.32 -26.44 33.23
C GLU A 254 -9.93 -25.84 32.99
N MET A 255 -8.87 -26.62 33.24
CA MET A 255 -7.50 -26.17 33.00
C MET A 255 -7.29 -25.80 31.53
N ASN A 256 -7.80 -26.62 30.60
CA ASN A 256 -7.74 -26.34 29.17
C ASN A 256 -8.49 -25.03 28.81
N TYR A 257 -9.65 -24.77 29.41
CA TYR A 257 -10.34 -23.49 29.23
C TYR A 257 -9.48 -22.31 29.70
N CYS A 258 -8.93 -22.38 30.92
CA CYS A 258 -8.05 -21.34 31.47
C CYS A 258 -6.83 -21.07 30.57
N VAL A 259 -6.19 -22.14 30.07
CA VAL A 259 -5.06 -22.02 29.13
C VAL A 259 -5.48 -21.31 27.84
N ASN A 260 -6.65 -21.61 27.28
CA ASN A 260 -7.13 -20.94 26.06
C ASN A 260 -7.47 -19.47 26.31
N VAL A 261 -8.02 -19.13 27.48
CA VAL A 261 -8.28 -17.72 27.85
C VAL A 261 -6.97 -16.93 27.96
N GLN A 262 -5.92 -17.50 28.56
CA GLN A 262 -4.60 -16.88 28.63
C GLN A 262 -3.98 -16.70 27.23
N LYS A 263 -4.08 -17.72 26.37
CA LYS A 263 -3.63 -17.62 24.96
C LYS A 263 -4.38 -16.52 24.21
N LEU A 264 -5.69 -16.39 24.41
CA LEU A 264 -6.49 -15.32 23.82
C LEU A 264 -6.03 -13.95 24.29
N GLN A 265 -5.75 -13.79 25.59
CA GLN A 265 -5.25 -12.52 26.14
C GLN A 265 -3.92 -12.13 25.49
N GLN A 266 -2.97 -13.07 25.40
CA GLN A 266 -1.69 -12.83 24.74
C GLN A 266 -1.88 -12.51 23.25
N CYS A 267 -2.65 -13.33 22.53
CA CYS A 267 -2.92 -13.13 21.10
C CYS A 267 -3.59 -11.78 20.82
N ARG A 268 -4.44 -11.30 21.74
CA ARG A 268 -5.07 -9.98 21.60
C ARG A 268 -4.07 -8.82 21.74
N VAL A 269 -3.09 -8.93 22.64
CA VAL A 269 -2.01 -7.95 22.74
C VAL A 269 -1.18 -7.95 21.45
N GLU A 270 -0.78 -9.13 20.99
CA GLU A 270 -0.04 -9.30 19.73
C GLU A 270 -0.82 -8.73 18.52
N TYR A 271 -2.13 -8.99 18.45
CA TYR A 271 -3.00 -8.44 17.41
C TYR A 271 -3.02 -6.90 17.45
N VAL A 272 -3.34 -6.29 18.59
CA VAL A 272 -3.45 -4.82 18.67
C VAL A 272 -2.11 -4.14 18.38
N THR A 273 -1.02 -4.66 18.95
CA THR A 273 0.33 -4.12 18.72
C THR A 273 0.77 -4.32 17.26
N GLY A 274 0.55 -5.49 16.69
CA GLY A 274 0.88 -5.80 15.30
C GLY A 274 0.09 -4.94 14.32
N MET A 275 -1.22 -4.85 14.50
CA MET A 275 -2.09 -4.01 13.66
C MET A 275 -1.72 -2.53 13.77
N ALA A 276 -1.43 -2.02 14.98
CA ALA A 276 -0.93 -0.65 15.16
C ALA A 276 0.36 -0.38 14.39
N ALA A 277 1.31 -1.33 14.41
CA ALA A 277 2.55 -1.22 13.63
C ALA A 277 2.28 -1.20 12.12
N LEU A 278 1.38 -2.05 11.62
CA LEU A 278 0.95 -2.07 10.21
C LEU A 278 0.31 -0.74 9.81
N PHE A 279 -0.53 -0.14 10.65
CA PHE A 279 -1.14 1.17 10.38
C PHE A 279 -0.11 2.30 10.32
N GLN A 280 0.89 2.29 11.22
CA GLN A 280 1.97 3.29 11.17
C GLN A 280 2.84 3.10 9.92
N GLN A 281 3.16 1.85 9.57
CA GLN A 281 3.89 1.54 8.34
C GLN A 281 3.12 2.04 7.11
N TYR A 282 1.82 1.77 7.04
CA TYR A 282 0.96 2.27 5.97
C TYR A 282 0.97 3.79 5.89
N LYS A 283 0.81 4.48 7.02
CA LYS A 283 0.83 5.94 7.06
C LYS A 283 2.12 6.50 6.45
N SER A 284 3.28 5.94 6.82
CA SER A 284 4.56 6.34 6.24
C SER A 284 4.63 6.06 4.74
N MET A 285 4.16 4.90 4.30
CA MET A 285 4.09 4.54 2.88
C MET A 285 3.19 5.48 2.09
N GLU A 286 2.06 5.89 2.65
CA GLU A 286 1.08 6.74 1.97
C GLU A 286 1.57 8.19 1.86
N VAL A 287 2.23 8.71 2.90
CA VAL A 287 2.90 10.02 2.84
C VAL A 287 4.00 10.02 1.79
N TRP A 288 4.79 8.95 1.72
CA TRP A 288 5.83 8.79 0.70
C TRP A 288 5.23 8.71 -0.71
N ARG A 289 4.18 7.89 -0.91
CA ARG A 289 3.44 7.78 -2.18
C ARG A 289 2.96 9.15 -2.65
N ALA A 290 2.26 9.89 -1.79
CA ALA A 290 1.74 11.21 -2.10
C ALA A 290 2.87 12.20 -2.48
N SER A 291 3.98 12.19 -1.74
CA SER A 291 5.14 13.05 -2.02
C SER A 291 5.80 12.75 -3.37
N VAL A 292 5.97 11.47 -3.71
CA VAL A 292 6.54 11.06 -5.00
C VAL A 292 5.60 11.44 -6.15
N VAL A 293 4.30 11.16 -6.02
CA VAL A 293 3.29 11.52 -7.03
C VAL A 293 3.26 13.02 -7.25
N GLN A 294 3.23 13.81 -6.18
CA GLN A 294 3.24 15.28 -6.26
C GLN A 294 4.50 15.78 -7.01
N THR A 295 5.67 15.28 -6.63
CA THR A 295 6.94 15.67 -7.25
C THR A 295 6.99 15.29 -8.74
N ALA A 296 6.47 14.11 -9.10
CA ALA A 296 6.37 13.66 -10.48
C ALA A 296 5.43 14.55 -11.31
N LEU A 297 4.25 14.91 -10.76
CA LEU A 297 3.28 15.78 -11.42
C LEU A 297 3.80 17.22 -11.59
N ASP A 298 4.49 17.75 -10.58
CA ASP A 298 5.13 19.07 -10.65
C ASP A 298 6.23 19.09 -11.71
N THR A 299 7.02 18.03 -11.77
CA THR A 299 8.08 17.87 -12.78
C THR A 299 7.47 17.78 -14.18
N TYR A 300 6.44 16.95 -14.36
CA TYR A 300 5.71 16.85 -15.63
C TYR A 300 5.18 18.22 -16.07
N THR A 301 4.45 18.93 -15.20
CA THR A 301 3.85 20.23 -15.51
C THR A 301 4.90 21.26 -15.87
N ARG A 302 6.02 21.30 -15.13
CA ARG A 302 7.12 22.23 -15.40
C ARG A 302 7.77 21.96 -16.74
N LYS A 303 8.07 20.69 -17.05
CA LYS A 303 8.66 20.28 -18.34
C LYS A 303 7.69 20.57 -19.49
N GLN A 304 6.41 20.26 -19.31
CA GLN A 304 5.37 20.51 -20.30
C GLN A 304 5.27 22.00 -20.65
N LYS A 305 5.21 22.87 -19.63
CA LYS A 305 5.16 24.33 -19.83
C LYS A 305 6.40 24.86 -20.57
N LEU A 306 7.59 24.41 -20.17
CA LEU A 306 8.84 24.80 -20.81
C LEU A 306 8.84 24.38 -22.29
N THR A 307 8.57 23.11 -22.57
CA THR A 307 8.57 22.56 -23.93
C THR A 307 7.54 23.26 -24.82
N TYR A 308 6.29 23.42 -24.37
CA TYR A 308 5.28 24.09 -25.20
C TYR A 308 5.52 25.60 -25.32
N GLY A 309 6.14 26.24 -24.33
CA GLY A 309 6.60 27.61 -24.44
C GLY A 309 7.65 27.79 -25.53
N GLU A 310 8.65 26.89 -25.58
CA GLU A 310 9.67 26.87 -26.64
C GLU A 310 9.04 26.63 -28.03
N MET A 311 8.12 25.66 -28.14
CA MET A 311 7.43 25.37 -29.40
C MET A 311 6.58 26.54 -29.89
N ALA A 312 5.84 27.20 -29.00
CA ALA A 312 5.03 28.37 -29.34
C ALA A 312 5.91 29.54 -29.81
N GLY A 313 7.06 29.75 -29.16
CA GLY A 313 8.05 30.75 -29.59
C GLY A 313 8.60 30.47 -30.99
N ALA A 314 8.95 29.22 -31.28
CA ALA A 314 9.46 28.82 -32.60
C ALA A 314 8.43 29.03 -33.75
N MET A 315 7.13 28.98 -33.46
CA MET A 315 6.08 29.21 -34.46
C MET A 315 5.75 30.69 -34.71
N ALA A 316 6.23 31.62 -33.87
CA ALA A 316 5.87 33.03 -33.98
C ALA A 316 6.40 33.68 -35.27
N GLU A 317 7.65 33.42 -35.63
CA GLU A 317 8.32 34.00 -36.81
C GLU A 317 7.76 33.49 -38.16
N PRO A 318 7.54 32.17 -38.37
CA PRO A 318 6.88 31.67 -39.58
C PRO A 318 5.46 32.22 -39.74
N MET A 319 4.69 32.33 -38.64
CA MET A 319 3.34 32.89 -38.69
C MET A 319 3.34 34.38 -39.05
N ALA A 320 4.26 35.17 -38.49
CA ALA A 320 4.41 36.57 -38.86
C ALA A 320 4.78 36.72 -40.34
N SER A 321 5.68 35.87 -40.84
CA SER A 321 6.09 35.84 -42.25
C SER A 321 4.92 35.51 -43.18
N ALA A 322 4.09 34.53 -42.84
CA ALA A 322 2.89 34.19 -43.60
C ALA A 322 1.83 35.31 -43.57
N GLN A 323 1.66 36.00 -42.44
CA GLN A 323 0.73 37.14 -42.32
C GLN A 323 1.15 38.34 -43.16
N VAL A 324 2.45 38.66 -43.19
CA VAL A 324 2.99 39.74 -44.05
C VAL A 324 2.73 39.41 -45.53
N GLN A 325 2.91 38.15 -45.94
CA GLN A 325 2.62 37.72 -47.32
C GLN A 325 1.13 37.80 -47.66
N HIS A 326 0.23 37.49 -46.72
CA HIS A 326 -1.20 37.65 -46.94
C HIS A 326 -1.58 39.12 -47.14
N LYS A 327 -1.04 40.04 -46.33
CA LYS A 327 -1.28 41.48 -46.47
C LYS A 327 -0.80 42.02 -47.82
N LEU A 328 0.41 41.65 -48.23
CA LEU A 328 0.96 42.03 -49.55
C LEU A 328 0.08 41.55 -50.71
N LYS A 329 -0.47 40.33 -50.63
CA LYS A 329 -1.41 39.83 -51.65
C LYS A 329 -2.72 40.60 -51.71
N VAL A 330 -3.27 40.98 -50.55
CA VAL A 330 -4.53 41.76 -50.46
C VAL A 330 -4.32 43.19 -50.95
N ASP A 331 -3.20 43.82 -50.59
CA ASP A 331 -2.87 45.18 -51.02
C ASP A 331 -2.60 45.25 -52.54
N CYS A 332 -1.93 44.24 -53.11
CA CYS A 332 -1.79 44.11 -54.56
C CYS A 332 -3.13 43.86 -55.28
N ALA A 333 -4.05 43.10 -54.67
CA ALA A 333 -5.38 42.86 -55.24
C ALA A 333 -6.29 44.10 -55.18
N LEU A 334 -6.16 44.91 -54.12
CA LEU A 334 -6.86 46.19 -53.96
C LEU A 334 -6.32 47.28 -54.89
N MET A 335 -5.04 47.25 -55.23
CA MET A 335 -4.42 48.17 -56.20
C MET A 335 -4.74 47.82 -57.67
N ALA A 336 -5.31 46.64 -57.92
CA ALA A 336 -5.67 46.16 -59.26
C ALA A 336 -7.16 46.39 -59.62
N ILE A 337 -7.94 47.00 -58.72
CA ILE A 337 -9.35 47.39 -58.89
C ILE A 337 -9.43 48.92 -59.01
#